data_AF-A0A7L4N7J1-F1
#
_entry.id   AF-A0A7L4N7J1-F1
#
_cell.length_a   1.000
_cell.length_b   1.000
_cell.length_c   1.000
_cell.angle_alpha   90.00
_cell.angle_beta   90.00
_cell.angle_gamma   90.00
#
_symmetry.space_group_name_H-M   'P 1'
#
loop_
_entity.id
_entity.type
_entity.pdbx_description
1 polymer ?
#
loop_
_entity_poly.entity_id
_entity_poly.type
_entity_poly.pdbx_seq_one_letter_code
_entity_poly.pdbx_strand_id
1 'polypeptide(L)'
;NSLIDIYKQFLAALESLKEFWDAMDEIDEKTWVLEPENPTRSATTRRIAIGSNTSVNIEVDPRHPAMLPECYFLGADHVVNPLRTKLNNNMHLWDPDLSLLQNLKDLLDIDFPSRAVLEKSEFAKECGICYAYRLAGAAPEHVCDDPRCGQPFHQACLYQWLQGLPSSRQSFNVIFGECPYCNKVRKSTENE
;
A
#
# COMPACT_ATOMS: atom_id res chain seq x y z
N ASN A 1 38.80 5.36 16.66
CA ASN A 1 38.25 4.68 15.47
C ASN A 1 39.16 4.91 14.28
N SER A 2 39.87 3.87 13.84
CA SER A 2 40.58 3.88 12.55
C SER A 2 39.60 3.67 11.40
N LEU A 3 40.01 3.94 10.15
CA LEU A 3 39.21 3.62 8.96
C LEU A 3 38.89 2.12 8.85
N ILE A 4 39.80 1.26 9.29
CA ILE A 4 39.61 -0.19 9.31
C ILE A 4 38.48 -0.58 10.29
N ASP A 5 38.41 0.08 11.44
CA ASP A 5 37.37 -0.20 12.43
C ASP A 5 35.98 0.21 11.91
N ILE A 6 35.90 1.36 11.22
CA ILE A 6 34.65 1.83 10.58
C ILE A 6 34.21 0.86 9.47
N TYR A 7 35.15 0.40 8.63
CA TYR A 7 34.86 -0.56 7.58
C TYR A 7 34.32 -1.89 8.13
N LYS A 8 34.91 -2.40 9.22
CA LYS A 8 34.41 -3.63 9.88
C LYS A 8 33.02 -3.44 10.48
N GLN A 9 32.74 -2.28 11.09
CA GLN A 9 31.40 -1.97 11.61
C GLN A 9 30.37 -1.88 10.48
N PHE A 10 30.75 -1.29 9.35
CA PHE A 10 29.89 -1.25 8.16
C PHE A 10 29.57 -2.66 7.64
N LEU A 11 30.57 -3.53 7.49
CA LEU A 11 30.34 -4.92 7.06
C LEU A 11 29.42 -5.67 8.03
N ALA A 12 29.59 -5.51 9.34
CA ALA A 12 28.72 -6.12 10.34
C ALA A 12 27.27 -5.60 10.23
N ALA A 13 27.09 -4.32 9.93
CA ALA A 13 25.77 -3.75 9.69
C ALA A 13 25.12 -4.31 8.42
N LEU A 14 25.88 -4.49 7.33
CA LEU A 14 25.37 -5.13 6.12
C LEU A 14 24.91 -6.56 6.39
N GLU A 15 25.70 -7.35 7.10
CA GLU A 15 25.34 -8.73 7.44
C GLU A 15 24.04 -8.78 8.27
N SER A 16 23.89 -7.87 9.23
CA SER A 16 22.67 -7.80 10.05
C SER A 16 21.39 -7.42 9.27
N LEU A 17 21.52 -6.87 8.06
CA LEU A 17 20.40 -6.47 7.21
C LEU A 17 20.10 -7.48 6.11
N LYS A 18 20.85 -8.59 6.04
CA LYS A 18 20.70 -9.59 4.99
C LYS A 18 19.28 -10.15 4.93
N GLU A 19 18.72 -10.57 6.05
CA GLU A 19 17.36 -11.15 6.11
C GLU A 19 16.29 -10.14 5.66
N PHE A 20 16.45 -8.87 6.02
CA PHE A 20 15.57 -7.82 5.56
C PHE A 20 15.63 -7.68 4.04
N TRP A 21 16.82 -7.60 3.46
CA TRP A 21 16.96 -7.49 2.01
C TRP A 21 16.49 -8.74 1.26
N ASP A 22 16.72 -9.94 1.79
CA ASP A 22 16.22 -11.18 1.20
C ASP A 22 14.67 -11.19 1.17
N ALA A 23 14.02 -10.74 2.25
CA ALA A 23 12.56 -10.64 2.32
C ALA A 23 12.01 -9.59 1.33
N MET A 24 12.64 -8.42 1.23
CA MET A 24 12.22 -7.38 0.29
C MET A 24 12.45 -7.81 -1.18
N ASP A 25 13.56 -8.50 -1.46
CA ASP A 25 13.86 -9.02 -2.80
C ASP A 25 12.83 -10.06 -3.24
N GLU A 26 12.38 -10.94 -2.33
CA GLU A 26 11.31 -11.89 -2.64
C GLU A 26 10.01 -11.19 -3.01
N ILE A 27 9.61 -10.17 -2.24
CA ILE A 27 8.41 -9.37 -2.53
C ILE A 27 8.53 -8.69 -3.89
N ASP A 28 9.67 -8.04 -4.15
CA ASP A 28 9.94 -7.29 -5.38
C ASP A 28 9.95 -8.21 -6.63
N GLU A 29 10.42 -9.45 -6.49
CA GLU A 29 10.48 -10.44 -7.57
C GLU A 29 9.12 -11.11 -7.84
N LYS A 30 8.42 -11.52 -6.78
CA LYS A 30 7.26 -12.43 -6.90
C LYS A 30 5.92 -11.73 -6.91
N THR A 31 5.86 -10.44 -6.57
CA THR A 31 4.61 -9.69 -6.50
C THR A 31 4.60 -8.49 -7.44
N TRP A 32 3.45 -7.83 -7.52
CA TRP A 32 3.33 -6.54 -8.17
C TRP A 32 3.48 -5.41 -7.15
N VAL A 33 4.69 -4.88 -7.02
CA VAL A 33 4.95 -3.67 -6.23
C VAL A 33 4.57 -2.42 -7.04
N LEU A 34 3.65 -1.63 -6.48
CA LEU A 34 3.20 -0.34 -6.99
C LEU A 34 4.10 0.80 -6.51
N GLU A 35 4.50 0.74 -5.23
CA GLU A 35 5.27 1.80 -4.57
C GLU A 35 6.27 1.25 -3.57
N PRO A 36 7.49 1.81 -3.51
CA PRO A 36 8.08 2.68 -4.53
C PRO A 36 8.28 1.92 -5.86
N GLU A 37 8.19 2.63 -6.99
CA GLU A 37 8.36 2.00 -8.33
C GLU A 37 9.78 1.49 -8.56
N ASN A 38 10.76 2.19 -7.98
CA ASN A 38 12.18 1.82 -7.99
C ASN A 38 12.67 1.77 -6.53
N PRO A 39 12.44 0.65 -5.82
CA PRO A 39 12.85 0.53 -4.44
C PRO A 39 14.37 0.63 -4.27
N THR A 40 14.81 1.36 -3.26
CA THR A 40 16.21 1.38 -2.81
C THR A 40 16.39 0.39 -1.65
N ARG A 41 17.65 0.05 -1.34
CA ARG A 41 17.99 -0.80 -0.17
C ARG A 41 17.60 -0.17 1.18
N SER A 42 17.28 1.11 1.23
CA SER A 42 16.79 1.81 2.42
C SER A 42 15.26 1.84 2.51
N ALA A 43 14.53 1.47 1.46
CA ALA A 43 13.08 1.52 1.44
C ALA A 43 12.49 0.33 2.22
N THR A 44 11.87 0.62 3.36
CA THR A 44 11.25 -0.35 4.28
C THR A 44 9.80 -0.66 3.96
N THR A 45 9.20 0.10 3.05
CA THR A 45 7.78 -0.01 2.69
C THR A 45 7.60 -0.60 1.30
N ARG A 46 6.50 -1.34 1.11
CA ARG A 46 6.01 -1.79 -0.20
C ARG A 46 4.50 -1.68 -0.26
N ARG A 47 3.98 -0.99 -1.28
CA ARG A 47 2.59 -1.10 -1.69
C ARG A 47 2.46 -2.17 -2.74
N ILE A 48 1.81 -3.27 -2.40
CA ILE A 48 1.68 -4.47 -3.22
C ILE A 48 0.24 -4.54 -3.75
N ALA A 49 0.06 -4.73 -5.05
CA ALA A 49 -1.27 -4.92 -5.62
C ALA A 49 -1.86 -6.26 -5.16
N ILE A 50 -3.16 -6.25 -4.84
CA ILE A 50 -3.95 -7.46 -4.52
C ILE A 50 -4.95 -7.74 -5.65
N GLY A 51 -5.55 -6.69 -6.19
CA GLY A 51 -6.56 -6.77 -7.24
C GLY A 51 -6.78 -5.41 -7.89
N SER A 52 -7.78 -5.31 -8.77
CA SER A 52 -8.14 -4.03 -9.39
C SER A 52 -8.47 -2.98 -8.33
N ASN A 53 -7.74 -1.86 -8.35
CA ASN A 53 -7.88 -0.76 -7.38
C ASN A 53 -7.80 -1.21 -5.90
N THR A 54 -7.12 -2.32 -5.62
CA THR A 54 -6.96 -2.84 -4.26
C THR A 54 -5.50 -3.23 -4.04
N SER A 55 -4.91 -2.73 -2.95
CA SER A 55 -3.51 -2.98 -2.61
C SER A 55 -3.33 -3.05 -1.09
N VAL A 56 -2.21 -3.62 -0.65
CA VAL A 56 -1.75 -3.54 0.74
C VAL A 56 -0.43 -2.81 0.79
N ASN A 57 -0.32 -1.81 1.65
CA ASN A 57 0.96 -1.23 2.02
C ASN A 57 1.50 -1.95 3.25
N ILE A 58 2.72 -2.47 3.15
CA ILE A 58 3.44 -3.09 4.26
C ILE A 58 4.61 -2.21 4.69
N GLU A 59 4.91 -2.19 5.98
CA GLU A 59 6.12 -1.59 6.56
C GLU A 59 6.88 -2.64 7.37
N VAL A 60 8.08 -2.99 6.90
CA VAL A 60 8.91 -4.04 7.47
C VAL A 60 10.00 -3.42 8.34
N ASP A 61 10.11 -3.85 9.60
CA ASP A 61 11.23 -3.46 10.47
C ASP A 61 12.51 -4.15 9.98
N PRO A 62 13.55 -3.39 9.53
CA PRO A 62 14.78 -3.98 9.05
C PRO A 62 15.56 -4.77 10.10
N ARG A 63 15.29 -4.55 11.38
CA ARG A 63 15.92 -5.28 12.50
C ARG A 63 15.19 -6.57 12.85
N HIS A 64 13.91 -6.69 12.47
CA HIS A 64 13.06 -7.84 12.77
C HIS A 64 12.19 -8.21 11.56
N PRO A 65 12.79 -8.53 10.40
CA PRO A 65 12.06 -8.70 9.14
C PRO A 65 11.11 -9.91 9.11
N ALA A 66 11.31 -10.89 10.02
CA ALA A 66 10.45 -12.04 10.20
C ALA A 66 9.23 -11.78 11.11
N MET A 67 9.08 -10.57 11.66
CA MET A 67 7.90 -10.19 12.44
C MET A 67 6.76 -9.73 11.54
N LEU A 68 5.51 -9.92 11.99
CA LEU A 68 4.32 -9.41 11.31
C LEU A 68 4.48 -7.89 11.07
N PRO A 69 4.50 -7.43 9.80
CA PRO A 69 4.65 -6.02 9.49
C PRO A 69 3.34 -5.27 9.74
N GLU A 70 3.44 -3.94 9.85
CA GLU A 70 2.24 -3.10 9.77
C GLU A 70 1.64 -3.22 8.36
N CYS A 71 0.32 -3.48 8.29
CA CYS A 71 -0.40 -3.70 7.04
C CYS A 71 -1.55 -2.71 6.90
N TYR A 72 -1.52 -1.89 5.86
CA TYR A 72 -2.56 -0.92 5.54
C TYR A 72 -3.20 -1.21 4.18
N PHE A 73 -4.46 -1.64 4.19
CA PHE A 73 -5.21 -1.93 2.98
C PHE A 73 -5.82 -0.68 2.36
N LEU A 74 -5.62 -0.54 1.04
CA LEU A 74 -6.08 0.55 0.20
C LEU A 74 -7.04 0.01 -0.85
N GLY A 75 -8.24 0.56 -0.93
CA GLY A 75 -9.29 0.12 -1.85
C GLY A 75 -10.68 0.50 -1.37
N ALA A 76 -11.71 0.10 -2.09
CA ALA A 76 -13.10 0.31 -1.66
C ALA A 76 -13.40 -0.49 -0.38
N ASP A 77 -14.14 0.10 0.56
CA ASP A 77 -14.38 -0.47 1.89
C ASP A 77 -14.90 -1.92 1.84
N HIS A 78 -15.84 -2.20 0.93
CA HIS A 78 -16.44 -3.52 0.76
C HIS A 78 -15.43 -4.58 0.27
N VAL A 79 -14.31 -4.17 -0.34
CA VAL A 79 -13.24 -5.06 -0.80
C VAL A 79 -12.17 -5.23 0.28
N VAL A 80 -11.77 -4.15 0.96
CA VAL A 80 -10.67 -4.20 1.94
C VAL A 80 -11.09 -4.68 3.33
N ASN A 81 -12.35 -4.49 3.73
CA ASN A 81 -12.83 -4.93 5.04
C ASN A 81 -12.73 -6.45 5.23
N PRO A 82 -13.11 -7.30 4.25
CA PRO A 82 -12.87 -8.74 4.33
C PRO A 82 -11.39 -9.11 4.51
N LEU A 83 -10.47 -8.44 3.79
CA LEU A 83 -9.03 -8.68 3.91
C LEU A 83 -8.51 -8.31 5.30
N ARG A 84 -8.95 -7.18 5.86
CA ARG A 84 -8.61 -6.76 7.22
C ARG A 84 -9.12 -7.76 8.26
N THR A 85 -10.33 -8.27 8.08
CA THR A 85 -10.89 -9.31 8.96
C THR A 85 -10.10 -10.61 8.88
N LYS A 86 -9.73 -11.06 7.67
CA LYS A 86 -8.86 -12.25 7.48
C LYS A 86 -7.53 -12.07 8.19
N LEU A 87 -6.84 -10.94 7.95
CA LEU A 87 -5.58 -10.62 8.62
C LEU A 87 -5.73 -10.74 10.14
N ASN A 88 -6.66 -9.99 10.73
CA ASN A 88 -6.86 -9.95 12.18
C ASN A 88 -7.20 -11.31 12.79
N ASN A 89 -8.04 -12.09 12.12
CA ASN A 89 -8.42 -13.42 12.60
C ASN A 89 -7.24 -14.40 12.54
N ASN A 90 -6.39 -14.27 11.53
CA ASN A 90 -5.31 -15.21 11.26
C ASN A 90 -3.96 -14.78 11.83
N MET A 91 -3.81 -13.57 12.41
CA MET A 91 -2.53 -13.06 12.96
C MET A 91 -1.76 -14.06 13.82
N HIS A 92 -2.48 -14.92 14.56
CA HIS A 92 -1.91 -15.96 15.42
C HIS A 92 -1.24 -17.12 14.66
N LEU A 93 -1.47 -17.24 13.36
CA LEU A 93 -0.87 -18.22 12.45
C LEU A 93 0.45 -17.73 11.85
N TRP A 94 0.89 -16.50 12.18
CA TRP A 94 2.17 -15.98 11.71
C TRP A 94 3.32 -16.88 12.18
N ASP A 95 4.11 -17.37 11.23
CA ASP A 95 5.21 -18.28 11.46
C ASP A 95 6.55 -17.61 11.08
N PRO A 96 7.42 -17.27 12.05
CA PRO A 96 8.72 -16.67 11.78
C PRO A 96 9.66 -17.55 10.93
N ASP A 97 9.39 -18.86 10.82
CA ASP A 97 10.18 -19.77 9.99
C ASP A 97 9.75 -19.74 8.51
N LEU A 98 8.58 -19.15 8.21
CA LEU A 98 8.10 -18.92 6.84
C LEU A 98 8.55 -17.54 6.33
N SER A 99 8.67 -17.42 5.01
CA SER A 99 9.00 -16.13 4.40
C SER A 99 7.88 -15.11 4.60
N LEU A 100 8.24 -13.81 4.56
CA LEU A 100 7.29 -12.70 4.64
C LEU A 100 6.16 -12.86 3.62
N LEU A 101 6.49 -13.16 2.36
CA LEU A 101 5.49 -13.33 1.32
C LEU A 101 4.59 -14.54 1.59
N GLN A 102 5.15 -15.66 2.03
CA GLN A 102 4.37 -16.87 2.31
C GLN A 102 3.37 -16.62 3.45
N ASN A 103 3.83 -16.03 4.55
CA ASN A 103 2.94 -15.63 5.64
C ASN A 103 1.81 -14.71 5.16
N LEU A 104 2.10 -13.69 4.35
CA LEU A 104 1.08 -12.77 3.84
C LEU A 104 0.04 -13.50 2.97
N LYS A 105 0.46 -14.48 2.16
CA LYS A 105 -0.46 -15.31 1.38
C LYS A 105 -1.36 -16.15 2.27
N ASP A 106 -0.80 -16.81 3.27
CA ASP A 106 -1.54 -17.72 4.15
C ASP A 106 -2.52 -16.94 5.05
N LEU A 107 -2.09 -15.80 5.61
CA LEU A 107 -2.94 -14.95 6.44
C LEU A 107 -4.14 -14.38 5.67
N LEU A 108 -3.92 -13.96 4.42
CA LEU A 108 -4.95 -13.32 3.60
C LEU A 108 -5.72 -14.32 2.75
N ASP A 109 -5.23 -15.55 2.62
CA ASP A 109 -5.77 -16.59 1.76
C ASP A 109 -6.01 -16.03 0.35
N ILE A 110 -4.90 -15.53 -0.24
CA ILE A 110 -4.83 -14.97 -1.60
C ILE A 110 -3.52 -15.36 -2.27
N ASP A 111 -3.54 -15.38 -3.60
CA ASP A 111 -2.33 -15.30 -4.40
C ASP A 111 -2.09 -13.86 -4.87
N PHE A 112 -0.90 -13.34 -4.58
CA PHE A 112 -0.51 -12.03 -5.07
C PHE A 112 -0.28 -12.05 -6.59
N PRO A 113 -0.79 -11.05 -7.33
CA PRO A 113 -0.48 -10.92 -8.76
C PRO A 113 1.03 -10.74 -8.96
N SER A 114 1.58 -11.48 -9.92
CA SER A 114 2.99 -11.33 -10.33
C SER A 114 3.11 -10.34 -11.48
N ARG A 115 4.17 -9.53 -11.45
CA ARG A 115 4.50 -8.57 -12.52
C ARG A 115 4.74 -9.22 -13.89
N ALA A 116 5.14 -10.49 -13.93
CA ALA A 116 5.49 -11.19 -15.17
C ALA A 116 4.27 -11.54 -16.05
N VAL A 117 3.06 -11.50 -15.50
CA VAL A 117 1.86 -12.07 -16.15
C VAL A 117 0.86 -10.99 -16.58
N LEU A 118 0.93 -9.78 -16.02
CA LEU A 118 -0.16 -8.80 -16.09
C LEU A 118 0.29 -7.44 -16.66
N GLU A 119 -0.63 -6.67 -17.24
CA GLU A 119 -0.35 -5.34 -17.78
C GLU A 119 -0.45 -4.23 -16.72
N LYS A 120 0.42 -3.22 -16.80
CA LYS A 120 0.49 -2.12 -15.81
C LYS A 120 -0.81 -1.31 -15.69
N SER A 121 -1.57 -1.25 -16.78
CA SER A 121 -2.88 -0.60 -16.89
C SER A 121 -3.94 -1.20 -15.96
N GLU A 122 -3.79 -2.46 -15.52
CA GLU A 122 -4.81 -3.14 -14.70
C GLU A 122 -4.79 -2.69 -13.23
N PHE A 123 -3.61 -2.27 -12.72
CA PHE A 123 -3.41 -1.98 -11.30
C PHE A 123 -3.03 -0.53 -11.01
N ALA A 124 -2.38 0.17 -11.95
CA ALA A 124 -1.96 1.56 -11.79
C ALA A 124 -2.93 2.54 -12.47
N LYS A 125 -4.17 2.60 -11.98
CA LYS A 125 -5.20 3.49 -12.54
C LYS A 125 -4.98 4.94 -12.15
N GLU A 126 -5.20 5.83 -13.11
CA GLU A 126 -5.07 7.28 -12.93
C GLU A 126 -6.19 7.86 -12.04
N CYS A 127 -5.87 8.97 -11.39
CA CYS A 127 -6.84 9.73 -10.61
C CYS A 127 -7.98 10.22 -11.51
N GLY A 128 -9.23 10.03 -11.07
CA GLY A 128 -10.41 10.48 -11.82
C GLY A 128 -10.60 12.00 -11.90
N ILE A 129 -9.74 12.79 -11.25
CA ILE A 129 -9.85 14.26 -11.25
C ILE A 129 -8.72 14.88 -12.07
N CYS A 130 -7.47 14.51 -11.80
CA CYS A 130 -6.31 15.10 -12.51
C CYS A 130 -5.80 14.26 -13.68
N TYR A 131 -6.36 13.07 -13.91
CA TYR A 131 -5.94 12.13 -14.97
C TYR A 131 -4.44 11.82 -14.98
N ALA A 132 -3.83 11.89 -13.81
CA ALA A 132 -2.45 11.49 -13.61
C ALA A 132 -2.39 10.35 -12.59
N TYR A 133 -1.44 9.45 -12.78
CA TYR A 133 -1.10 8.47 -11.76
C TYR A 133 -0.26 9.11 -10.64
N ARG A 134 0.63 10.05 -10.96
CA ARG A 134 1.49 10.72 -9.97
C ARG A 134 1.07 12.17 -9.78
N LEU A 135 0.86 12.56 -8.53
CA LEU A 135 0.69 13.95 -8.11
C LEU A 135 1.58 14.22 -6.90
N ALA A 136 2.61 15.05 -7.06
CA ALA A 136 3.62 15.33 -6.03
C ALA A 136 4.22 14.06 -5.38
N GLY A 137 4.41 13.00 -6.17
CA GLY A 137 4.92 11.70 -5.70
C GLY A 137 3.84 10.71 -5.27
N ALA A 138 2.66 11.17 -4.85
CA ALA A 138 1.56 10.30 -4.40
C ALA A 138 0.83 9.63 -5.57
N ALA A 139 0.40 8.39 -5.37
CA ALA A 139 -0.55 7.71 -6.26
C ALA A 139 -1.99 7.82 -5.73
N PRO A 140 -3.00 7.45 -6.53
CA PRO A 140 -4.38 7.42 -6.06
C PRO A 140 -4.56 6.37 -4.96
N GLU A 141 -5.05 6.81 -3.81
CA GLU A 141 -5.24 5.97 -2.61
C GLU A 141 -6.71 5.87 -2.21
N HIS A 142 -7.54 6.85 -2.60
CA HIS A 142 -8.95 6.85 -2.28
C HIS A 142 -9.78 6.30 -3.42
N VAL A 143 -10.36 5.12 -3.23
CA VAL A 143 -11.19 4.44 -4.25
C VAL A 143 -12.66 4.57 -3.89
N CYS A 144 -13.52 4.92 -4.86
CA CYS A 144 -14.97 5.02 -4.67
C CYS A 144 -15.59 3.72 -4.14
N ASP A 145 -16.41 3.80 -3.08
CA ASP A 145 -16.99 2.62 -2.43
C ASP A 145 -18.19 2.02 -3.17
N ASP A 146 -18.82 2.77 -4.10
CA ASP A 146 -19.90 2.21 -4.93
C ASP A 146 -19.28 1.13 -5.85
N PRO A 147 -19.71 -0.14 -5.76
CA PRO A 147 -19.12 -1.24 -6.53
C PRO A 147 -19.20 -1.06 -8.05
N ARG A 148 -20.12 -0.22 -8.54
CA ARG A 148 -20.27 0.08 -9.98
C ARG A 148 -19.40 1.26 -10.42
N CYS A 149 -18.74 1.95 -9.49
CA CYS A 149 -17.86 3.08 -9.76
C CYS A 149 -16.40 2.68 -9.60
N GLY A 150 -15.95 2.43 -8.36
CA GLY A 150 -14.56 2.05 -8.08
C GLY A 150 -13.49 3.04 -8.59
N GLN A 151 -13.84 4.29 -8.91
CA GLN A 151 -12.88 5.27 -9.44
C GLN A 151 -11.87 5.66 -8.34
N PRO A 152 -10.56 5.61 -8.62
CA PRO A 152 -9.53 6.04 -7.68
C PRO A 152 -9.23 7.54 -7.80
N PHE A 153 -8.83 8.14 -6.69
CA PHE A 153 -8.47 9.55 -6.56
C PHE A 153 -7.24 9.73 -5.65
N HIS A 154 -6.41 10.73 -5.95
CA HIS A 154 -5.48 11.27 -4.94
C HIS A 154 -6.25 11.92 -3.80
N GLN A 155 -5.71 11.86 -2.58
CA GLN A 155 -6.30 12.52 -1.41
C GLN A 155 -6.49 14.02 -1.66
N ALA A 156 -5.42 14.71 -2.10
CA ALA A 156 -5.45 16.13 -2.39
C ALA A 156 -6.52 16.50 -3.44
N CYS A 157 -6.61 15.74 -4.53
CA CYS A 157 -7.61 15.97 -5.57
C CYS A 157 -9.03 15.81 -5.04
N LEU A 158 -9.30 14.71 -4.33
CA LEU A 158 -10.64 14.44 -3.80
C LEU A 158 -11.03 15.47 -2.74
N TYR A 159 -10.12 15.83 -1.85
CA TYR A 159 -10.35 16.83 -0.82
C TYR A 159 -10.69 18.20 -1.42
N GLN A 160 -9.89 18.68 -2.37
CA GLN A 160 -10.13 19.95 -3.07
C GLN A 160 -11.47 19.93 -3.83
N TRP A 161 -11.79 18.82 -4.49
CA TRP A 161 -13.09 18.66 -5.17
C TRP A 161 -14.25 18.80 -4.18
N LEU A 162 -14.21 18.06 -3.07
CA LEU A 162 -15.27 18.10 -2.07
C LEU A 162 -15.39 19.48 -1.43
N GLN A 163 -14.30 20.21 -1.21
CA GLN A 163 -14.36 21.58 -0.69
C GLN A 163 -15.12 22.54 -1.60
N GLY A 164 -15.10 22.31 -2.92
CA GLY A 164 -15.81 23.14 -3.90
C GLY A 164 -17.32 22.88 -4.02
N LEU A 165 -17.84 21.80 -3.43
CA LEU A 165 -19.25 21.44 -3.56
C LEU A 165 -20.12 22.19 -2.53
N PRO A 166 -21.22 22.86 -2.95
CA PRO A 166 -22.17 23.47 -2.02
C PRO A 166 -22.88 22.46 -1.09
N SER A 167 -22.97 21.20 -1.51
CA SER A 167 -23.57 20.10 -0.75
C SER A 167 -22.64 19.49 0.29
N SER A 168 -21.36 19.87 0.31
CA SER A 168 -20.40 19.28 1.23
C SER A 168 -20.66 19.64 2.68
N ARG A 169 -20.26 18.73 3.56
CA ARG A 169 -20.32 18.88 5.02
C ARG A 169 -18.96 18.54 5.59
N GLN A 170 -18.46 19.34 6.51
CA GLN A 170 -17.19 19.08 7.19
C GLN A 170 -17.45 18.74 8.65
N SER A 171 -16.76 17.70 9.14
CA SER A 171 -16.71 17.32 10.54
C SER A 171 -15.25 17.08 10.92
N PHE A 172 -14.70 17.94 11.78
CA PHE A 172 -13.27 17.96 12.10
C PHE A 172 -12.40 18.02 10.82
N ASN A 173 -11.47 17.06 10.65
CA ASN A 173 -10.59 16.92 9.50
C ASN A 173 -11.21 16.11 8.35
N VAL A 174 -12.48 15.69 8.44
CA VAL A 174 -13.17 14.89 7.43
C VAL A 174 -14.19 15.76 6.69
N ILE A 175 -14.08 15.81 5.35
CA ILE A 175 -15.08 16.40 4.47
C ILE A 175 -15.91 15.30 3.79
N PHE A 176 -17.23 15.47 3.79
CA PHE A 176 -18.20 14.61 3.15
C PHE A 176 -18.84 15.34 1.97
N GLY A 177 -19.06 14.64 0.87
CA GLY A 177 -19.81 15.14 -0.28
C GLY A 177 -20.05 14.02 -1.28
N GLU A 178 -20.11 14.35 -2.57
CA GLU A 178 -20.50 13.40 -3.62
C GLU A 178 -19.32 13.05 -4.55
N CYS A 179 -19.24 11.78 -4.93
CA CYS A 179 -18.28 11.29 -5.92
C CYS A 179 -18.50 11.99 -7.28
N PRO A 180 -17.45 12.50 -7.95
CA PRO A 180 -17.58 13.17 -9.26
C PRO A 180 -18.09 12.26 -10.39
N TYR A 181 -18.11 10.94 -10.18
CA TYR A 181 -18.49 9.97 -11.21
C TYR A 181 -19.87 9.35 -10.99
N CYS A 182 -20.25 9.06 -9.74
CA CYS A 182 -21.48 8.31 -9.44
C CYS A 182 -22.44 9.04 -8.51
N ASN A 183 -22.09 10.25 -8.05
CA ASN A 183 -22.87 11.08 -7.13
C ASN A 183 -23.25 10.37 -5.81
N LYS A 184 -22.53 9.30 -5.44
CA LYS A 184 -22.68 8.64 -4.13
C LYS A 184 -21.83 9.34 -3.09
N VAL A 185 -22.27 9.21 -1.84
CA VAL A 185 -21.61 9.80 -0.67
C VAL A 185 -20.15 9.35 -0.61
N ARG A 186 -19.27 10.30 -0.40
CA ARG A 186 -17.83 10.11 -0.23
C ARG A 186 -17.31 10.97 0.89
N LYS A 187 -16.20 10.52 1.48
CA LYS A 187 -15.44 11.27 2.47
C LYS A 187 -13.98 11.37 2.04
N SER A 188 -13.32 12.44 2.45
CA SER A 188 -11.88 12.64 2.33
C SER A 188 -11.38 13.36 3.59
N THR A 189 -10.12 13.14 3.94
CA THR A 189 -9.45 13.83 5.05
C THR A 189 -8.53 14.91 4.52
N GLU A 190 -8.40 16.00 5.27
CA GLU A 190 -7.36 17.01 5.02
C GLU A 190 -5.98 16.35 5.09
N ASN A 191 -5.05 16.75 4.21
CA ASN A 191 -3.67 16.26 4.26
C ASN A 191 -3.03 16.74 5.57
N GLU A 192 -2.34 15.84 6.30
CA GLU A 192 -1.39 16.24 7.35
C GLU A 192 -0.10 16.82 6.75
#